data_AF-A0A2X3CK87-F1
#
_entry.id   AF-A0A2X3CK87-F1
#
_cell.length_a   1.000
_cell.length_b   1.000
_cell.length_c   1.000
_cell.angle_alpha   90.00
_cell.angle_beta   90.00
_cell.angle_gamma   90.00
#
_symmetry.space_group_name_H-M   'P 1'
#
loop_
_entity.id
_entity.type
_entity.pdbx_description
1 polymer ?
#
loop_
_entity_poly.entity_id
_entity_poly.type
_entity_poly.pdbx_seq_one_letter_code
_entity_poly.pdbx_strand_id
1 'polypeptide(L)'
;MESQVDLQIPAKLVPVFATEGIRYRGAHGGRGSAKTRTFALMSAVKAYQAAESGLSGVILCAREFMNSLEESSMEEVKQAIRSVPWLDDYFDIGRKVHPH
;
A
#
# COMPACT_ATOMS: atom_id res chain seq x y z
N MET A 1 -20.13 -5.06 14.05
CA MET A 1 -20.46 -5.74 12.78
C MET A 1 -19.13 -5.99 12.11
N GLU A 2 -18.60 -7.21 12.19
CA GLU A 2 -17.31 -7.56 11.56
C GLU A 2 -17.51 -7.53 10.05
N SER A 3 -17.05 -6.47 9.39
CA SER A 3 -17.02 -6.38 7.94
C SER A 3 -15.81 -7.15 7.44
N GLN A 4 -16.03 -8.35 6.90
CA GLN A 4 -15.02 -9.06 6.14
C GLN A 4 -14.89 -8.42 4.76
N VAL A 5 -13.66 -8.11 4.35
CA VAL A 5 -13.37 -7.53 3.04
C VAL A 5 -12.33 -8.38 2.33
N ASP A 6 -12.65 -8.77 1.09
CA ASP A 6 -11.74 -9.53 0.25
C ASP A 6 -10.81 -8.60 -0.56
N LEU A 7 -9.52 -8.75 -0.31
CA LEU A 7 -8.47 -8.08 -1.10
C LEU A 7 -7.95 -9.03 -2.17
N GLN A 8 -7.95 -8.59 -3.41
CA GLN A 8 -7.43 -9.34 -4.55
C GLN A 8 -5.89 -9.36 -4.53
N ILE A 9 -5.31 -10.32 -3.81
CA ILE A 9 -3.87 -10.51 -3.64
C ILE A 9 -3.46 -11.86 -4.26
N PRO A 10 -2.37 -11.93 -5.04
CA PRO A 10 -1.86 -13.20 -5.53
C PRO A 10 -1.55 -14.18 -4.39
N ALA A 11 -2.01 -15.42 -4.49
CA ALA A 11 -1.86 -16.44 -3.43
C ALA A 11 -0.42 -16.57 -2.91
N LYS A 12 0.58 -16.45 -3.78
CA LYS A 12 2.01 -16.49 -3.42
C LYS A 12 2.49 -15.35 -2.50
N LEU A 13 1.74 -14.25 -2.42
CA LEU A 13 2.08 -13.09 -1.58
C LEU A 13 1.26 -13.05 -0.29
N VAL A 14 0.20 -13.85 -0.15
CA VAL A 14 -0.60 -13.92 1.08
C VAL A 14 0.25 -14.24 2.31
N PRO A 15 1.18 -15.22 2.29
CA PRO A 15 2.00 -15.54 3.47
C PRO A 15 2.85 -14.36 3.96
N VAL A 16 3.29 -13.49 3.05
CA VAL A 16 4.08 -12.30 3.39
C VAL A 16 3.31 -11.37 4.33
N PHE A 17 1.99 -11.26 4.16
CA PHE A 17 1.17 -10.31 4.91
C PHE A 17 0.33 -10.96 6.03
N ALA A 18 -0.03 -12.23 5.89
CA ALA A 18 -0.77 -12.99 6.89
C ALA A 18 0.08 -13.42 8.10
N THR A 19 1.40 -13.50 7.95
CA THR A 19 2.27 -13.91 9.06
C THR A 19 2.34 -12.80 10.13
N GLU A 20 1.93 -13.14 11.35
CA GLU A 20 1.92 -12.26 12.53
C GLU A 20 3.30 -12.16 13.20
N GLY A 21 3.50 -11.14 14.05
CA GLY A 21 4.75 -10.97 14.81
C GLY A 21 6.00 -10.61 13.99
N ILE A 22 5.86 -10.41 12.68
CA ILE A 22 6.99 -10.11 11.79
C ILE A 22 7.27 -8.61 11.71
N ARG A 23 8.52 -8.23 12.00
CA ARG A 23 9.05 -6.87 11.82
C ARG A 23 9.36 -6.53 10.36
N TYR A 24 9.94 -7.45 9.61
CA TYR A 24 10.40 -7.23 8.24
C TYR A 24 9.71 -8.15 7.23
N ARG A 25 9.06 -7.57 6.22
CA ARG A 25 8.39 -8.30 5.14
C ARG A 25 9.07 -7.95 3.82
N GLY A 26 9.40 -8.97 3.04
CA GLY A 26 10.06 -8.82 1.76
C GLY A 26 9.54 -9.84 0.75
N ALA A 27 9.60 -9.48 -0.54
CA ALA A 27 9.28 -10.38 -1.64
C ALA A 27 10.27 -10.16 -2.78
N HIS A 28 10.79 -11.26 -3.34
CA HIS A 28 11.68 -11.26 -4.49
C HIS A 28 11.11 -12.13 -5.63
N GLY A 29 11.58 -11.92 -6.86
CA GLY A 29 11.19 -12.75 -8.02
C GLY A 29 11.04 -11.95 -9.32
N GLY A 30 10.63 -12.63 -10.39
CA GLY A 30 10.58 -12.06 -11.74
C GLY A 30 9.56 -10.94 -11.98
N ARG A 31 9.67 -10.32 -13.17
CA ARG A 31 8.74 -9.31 -13.70
C ARG A 31 7.31 -9.88 -13.77
N GLY A 32 6.30 -9.02 -13.61
CA GLY A 32 4.89 -9.42 -13.70
C GLY A 32 4.36 -10.18 -12.46
N SER A 33 5.16 -10.33 -11.41
CA SER A 33 4.74 -11.05 -10.19
C SER A 33 3.81 -10.26 -9.26
N ALA A 34 3.32 -9.09 -9.67
CA ALA A 34 2.44 -8.20 -8.91
C ALA A 34 2.96 -7.69 -7.54
N LYS A 35 4.24 -7.94 -7.22
CA LYS A 35 4.86 -7.56 -5.93
C LYS A 35 4.66 -6.08 -5.58
N THR A 36 5.05 -5.17 -6.48
CA THR A 36 4.96 -3.72 -6.26
C THR A 36 3.53 -3.29 -5.91
N ARG A 37 2.57 -3.66 -6.75
CA ARG A 37 1.15 -3.35 -6.54
C ARG A 37 0.62 -3.92 -5.22
N THR A 38 0.97 -5.16 -4.89
CA THR A 38 0.55 -5.77 -3.62
C THR A 38 1.15 -5.04 -2.42
N PHE A 39 2.44 -4.68 -2.44
CA PHE A 39 3.05 -3.92 -1.35
C PHE A 39 2.46 -2.51 -1.22
N ALA A 40 2.17 -1.85 -2.34
CA ALA A 40 1.47 -0.57 -2.35
C ALA A 40 0.09 -0.66 -1.69
N LEU A 41 -0.73 -1.64 -2.10
CA LEU A 41 -2.04 -1.90 -1.49
C LEU A 41 -1.94 -2.19 0.00
N MET A 42 -1.03 -3.09 0.38
CA MET A 42 -0.89 -3.49 1.78
C MET A 42 -0.34 -2.36 2.66
N SER A 43 0.39 -1.40 2.10
CA SER A 43 0.80 -0.20 2.82
C SER A 43 -0.41 0.67 3.23
N ALA A 44 -1.38 0.84 2.32
CA ALA A 44 -2.63 1.55 2.62
C ALA A 44 -3.50 0.79 3.62
N VAL A 45 -3.61 -0.54 3.48
CA VAL A 45 -4.33 -1.39 4.45
C VAL A 45 -3.70 -1.30 5.85
N LYS A 46 -2.37 -1.26 5.94
CA LYS A 46 -1.68 -1.12 7.23
C LYS A 46 -1.88 0.27 7.84
N ALA A 47 -1.92 1.32 7.03
CA ALA A 47 -2.26 2.66 7.49
C ALA A 47 -3.70 2.71 8.03
N TYR A 48 -4.67 2.12 7.31
CA TYR A 48 -6.04 1.97 7.78
C TYR A 48 -6.11 1.21 9.11
N GLN A 49 -5.49 0.03 9.20
CA GLN A 49 -5.47 -0.77 10.44
C GLN A 49 -4.90 0.00 11.65
N ALA A 50 -3.83 0.78 11.42
CA ALA A 50 -3.23 1.60 12.47
C ALA A 50 -4.18 2.73 12.90
N ALA A 51 -4.77 3.44 11.94
CA ALA A 51 -5.70 4.53 12.20
C ALA A 51 -6.97 4.06 12.93
N GLU A 52 -7.56 2.93 12.52
CA GLU A 52 -8.69 2.30 13.22
C GLU A 52 -8.33 1.82 14.63
N SER A 53 -7.04 1.54 14.88
CA SER A 53 -6.52 1.22 16.21
C SER A 53 -6.15 2.48 17.03
N GLY A 54 -6.47 3.68 16.54
CA GLY A 54 -6.15 4.96 17.20
C GLY A 54 -4.67 5.34 17.16
N LEU A 55 -3.86 4.68 16.32
CA LEU A 55 -2.44 4.97 16.16
C LEU A 55 -2.22 6.05 15.10
N SER A 56 -1.41 7.05 15.42
CA SER A 56 -0.93 8.04 14.45
C SER A 56 0.51 7.73 14.03
N GLY A 57 0.84 8.01 12.78
CA GLY A 57 2.17 7.74 12.24
C GLY A 57 2.28 8.05 10.75
N VAL A 58 3.42 7.66 10.17
CA VAL A 58 3.74 7.90 8.76
C VAL A 58 4.15 6.58 8.11
N ILE A 59 3.58 6.29 6.93
CA ILE A 59 4.07 5.25 6.03
C ILE A 59 5.05 5.90 5.05
N LEU A 60 6.34 5.54 5.16
CA LEU A 60 7.39 6.06 4.29
C LEU A 60 7.69 5.07 3.16
N CYS A 61 7.52 5.50 1.91
CA CYS A 61 7.93 4.74 0.73
C CYS A 61 9.30 5.24 0.23
N ALA A 62 10.37 4.46 0.48
CA ALA A 62 11.73 4.80 0.06
C ALA A 62 12.19 4.02 -1.19
N ARG A 63 13.13 4.59 -1.95
CA ARG A 63 13.82 3.97 -3.11
C ARG A 63 15.27 4.47 -3.19
N GLU A 64 16.16 3.65 -3.76
CA GLU A 64 17.59 3.98 -3.89
C GLU A 64 17.86 5.07 -4.97
N PHE A 65 17.17 5.02 -6.11
CA PHE A 65 17.27 6.02 -7.18
C PHE A 65 15.89 6.58 -7.56
N MET A 66 15.77 7.90 -7.70
CA MET A 66 14.53 8.61 -8.03
C MET A 66 14.68 9.37 -9.36
N ASN A 67 14.52 8.67 -10.49
CA ASN A 67 14.72 9.27 -11.81
C ASN A 67 13.53 10.12 -12.29
N SER A 68 12.32 9.93 -11.75
CA SER A 68 11.15 10.78 -12.03
C SER A 68 10.17 10.80 -10.85
N LEU A 69 9.56 11.96 -10.57
CA LEU A 69 8.48 12.13 -9.59
C LEU A 69 7.13 11.54 -10.10
N GLU A 70 7.04 11.28 -11.40
CA GLU A 70 5.82 10.84 -12.09
C GLU A 70 5.63 9.32 -12.10
N GLU A 71 6.70 8.54 -12.01
CA GLU A 71 6.65 7.10 -11.70
C GLU A 71 7.11 6.86 -10.25
N SER A 72 6.54 7.60 -9.30
CA SER A 72 6.91 7.52 -7.89
C SER A 72 6.18 6.40 -7.16
N SER A 73 6.79 5.86 -6.09
CA SER A 73 6.12 4.91 -5.18
C SER A 73 4.80 5.46 -4.62
N MET A 74 4.67 6.79 -4.53
CA MET A 74 3.44 7.43 -4.12
C MET A 74 2.30 7.19 -5.12
N GLU A 75 2.57 7.26 -6.43
CA GLU A 75 1.52 7.06 -7.43
C GLU A 75 1.03 5.60 -7.43
N GLU A 76 1.94 4.63 -7.22
CA GLU A 76 1.57 3.22 -7.01
C GLU A 76 0.62 3.04 -5.82
N VAL A 77 0.88 3.72 -4.69
CA VAL A 77 0.00 3.69 -3.52
C VAL A 77 -1.35 4.34 -3.82
N LYS A 78 -1.36 5.50 -4.49
CA LYS A 78 -2.62 6.18 -4.88
C LYS A 78 -3.46 5.30 -5.81
N GLN A 79 -2.85 4.67 -6.79
CA GLN A 79 -3.53 3.74 -7.69
C GLN A 79 -4.06 2.51 -6.94
N ALA A 80 -3.30 1.99 -5.97
CA ALA A 80 -3.73 0.87 -5.15
C ALA A 80 -4.96 1.22 -4.30
N ILE A 81 -4.95 2.40 -3.65
CA ILE A 81 -6.10 2.92 -2.87
C ILE A 81 -7.32 3.06 -3.78
N ARG A 82 -7.20 3.78 -4.90
CA ARG A 82 -8.29 3.98 -5.87
C ARG A 82 -8.85 2.68 -6.46
N SER A 83 -8.06 1.60 -6.46
CA SER A 83 -8.51 0.30 -6.97
C SER A 83 -9.41 -0.46 -5.99
N VAL A 84 -9.59 0.05 -4.77
CA VAL A 84 -10.36 -0.59 -3.70
C VAL A 84 -11.34 0.44 -3.12
N PRO A 85 -12.65 0.34 -3.40
CA PRO A 85 -13.62 1.40 -3.12
C PRO A 85 -13.61 1.90 -1.67
N TRP A 86 -13.58 0.99 -0.69
CA TRP A 86 -13.58 1.38 0.72
C TRP A 86 -12.28 2.04 1.18
N LEU A 87 -11.16 1.77 0.50
CA LEU A 87 -9.90 2.50 0.76
C LEU A 87 -9.99 3.90 0.13
N ASP A 88 -10.52 4.01 -1.09
CA ASP A 88 -10.72 5.30 -1.77
C ASP A 88 -11.65 6.23 -0.98
N ASP A 89 -12.71 5.69 -0.40
CA ASP A 89 -13.64 6.43 0.46
C ASP A 89 -13.01 6.83 1.81
N TYR A 90 -12.00 6.08 2.29
CA TYR A 90 -11.36 6.32 3.58
C TYR A 90 -10.23 7.36 3.51
N PHE A 91 -9.43 7.34 2.44
CA PHE A 91 -8.23 8.17 2.33
C PHE A 91 -8.50 9.49 1.61
N ASP A 92 -8.08 10.61 2.22
CA ASP A 92 -7.95 11.88 1.50
C ASP A 92 -6.68 11.88 0.65
N ILE A 93 -6.84 11.66 -0.66
CA ILE A 93 -5.73 11.63 -1.61
C ILE A 93 -5.45 13.03 -2.16
N GLY A 94 -4.49 13.72 -1.58
CA GLY A 94 -4.01 15.00 -2.08
C GLY A 94 -3.57 14.98 -3.55
N ARG A 95 -3.97 15.99 -4.32
CA ARG A 95 -3.47 16.26 -5.68
C ARG A 95 -2.05 16.86 -5.62
N LYS A 96 -1.26 16.68 -6.68
CA LYS A 96 0.03 17.38 -6.84
C LYS A 96 -0.24 18.88 -6.73
N VAL A 97 0.24 19.52 -5.66
CA VAL A 97 0.36 20.98 -5.60
C VAL A 97 1.58 21.29 -6.46
N HIS A 98 1.40 21.91 -7.64
CA HIS A 98 2.53 22.53 -8.31
C HIS A 98 2.92 23.75 -7.47
N PRO A 99 4.11 23.79 -6.87
CA PRO A 99 4.60 25.04 -6.32
C PRO A 99 4.80 25.99 -7.51
N HIS A 100 4.12 27.14 -7.47
CA HIS A 100 4.41 28.27 -8.35
C HIS A 100 5.78 28.86 -8.01
#